data_AF-A0A2S5KVP8-F1
#
_entry.id   AF-A0A2S5KVP8-F1
#
_cell.length_a   1.000
_cell.length_b   1.000
_cell.length_c   1.000
_cell.angle_alpha   90.00
_cell.angle_beta   90.00
_cell.angle_gamma   90.00
#
_symmetry.space_group_name_H-M   'P 1'
#
loop_
_entity.id
_entity.type
_entity.pdbx_description
1 polymer ?
#
loop_
_entity_poly.entity_id
_entity_poly.type
_entity_poly.pdbx_seq_one_letter_code
_entity_poly.pdbx_strand_id
1 'polypeptide(L)' 'MQLSRKFSVPKSSDRVQWQKVEFLVKHGFFFYSVYELRERGTYYRVAYPDTLHEAREFVIKYRQ' A
#
# COMPACT_ATOMS: atom_id res chain seq x y z
N MET A 1 7.81 -12.12 7.26
CA MET A 1 7.74 -10.86 6.48
C MET A 1 7.53 -9.71 7.45
N GLN A 2 8.21 -8.58 7.24
CA GLN A 2 8.17 -7.43 8.15
C GLN A 2 7.60 -6.20 7.43
N LEU A 3 6.82 -5.39 8.15
CA LEU A 3 6.36 -4.10 7.64
C LEU A 3 7.51 -3.08 7.61
N SER A 4 7.40 -2.11 6.71
CA SER A 4 8.32 -0.97 6.62
C SER A 4 8.47 -0.25 7.96
N ARG A 5 9.67 0.23 8.27
CA ARG A 5 9.95 1.07 9.46
C ARG A 5 9.13 2.37 9.50
N LYS A 6 8.63 2.82 8.35
CA LYS A 6 7.80 4.03 8.23
C LYS A 6 6.30 3.72 8.31
N PHE A 7 5.92 2.47 8.54
CA PHE A 7 4.53 2.07 8.69
C PHE A 7 3.98 2.65 10.00
N SER A 8 2.93 3.47 9.88
CA SER A 8 2.18 3.95 11.03
C SER A 8 1.07 2.97 11.34
N VAL A 9 1.11 2.38 12.53
CA VAL A 9 0.14 1.39 12.97
C VAL A 9 -1.21 2.08 13.20
N PRO A 10 -2.31 1.61 12.57
CA PRO A 10 -3.64 2.13 12.85
C PRO A 10 -4.05 1.92 14.30
N LYS A 11 -5.05 2.67 14.77
CA LYS A 11 -5.67 2.38 16.08
C LYS A 11 -6.21 0.95 16.08
N SER A 12 -6.03 0.21 17.18
CA SER A 12 -6.48 -1.19 17.29
C SER A 12 -7.99 -1.35 17.07
N SER A 13 -8.79 -0.33 17.42
CA SER A 13 -10.24 -0.31 17.22
C SER A 13 -10.68 0.00 15.78
N ASP A 14 -9.78 0.50 14.92
CA ASP A 14 -10.09 0.88 13.55
C ASP A 14 -10.05 -0.33 12.62
N ARG A 15 -11.12 -1.13 12.69
CA ARG A 15 -11.25 -2.37 11.92
C ARG A 15 -11.16 -2.14 10.41
N VAL A 16 -11.61 -0.98 9.91
CA VAL A 16 -11.61 -0.67 8.48
C VAL A 16 -10.18 -0.47 8.00
N GLN A 17 -9.36 0.28 8.74
CA GLN A 17 -7.94 0.44 8.41
C GLN A 17 -7.17 -0.89 8.53
N TRP A 18 -7.48 -1.71 9.54
CA TRP A 18 -6.86 -3.04 9.67
C TRP A 18 -7.21 -3.96 8.50
N GLN A 19 -8.46 -4.00 8.04
CA GLN A 19 -8.84 -4.77 6.86
C GLN A 19 -8.06 -4.35 5.61
N LYS A 20 -7.82 -3.04 5.42
CA LYS A 20 -6.97 -2.52 4.34
C LYS A 20 -5.53 -3.00 4.47
N VAL A 21 -4.95 -2.89 5.66
CA VAL A 21 -3.58 -3.33 5.96
C VAL A 21 -3.42 -4.82 5.66
N GLU A 22 -4.33 -5.66 6.18
CA GLU A 22 -4.33 -7.10 5.96
C GLU A 22 -4.44 -7.45 4.47
N PHE A 23 -5.34 -6.76 3.74
CA PHE A 23 -5.51 -6.96 2.31
C PHE A 23 -4.22 -6.67 1.54
N LEU A 24 -3.60 -5.50 1.79
CA LEU A 24 -2.36 -5.11 1.13
C LEU A 24 -1.21 -6.08 1.44
N VAL A 25 -1.04 -6.45 2.71
CA VAL A 25 -0.01 -7.40 3.16
C VAL A 25 -0.19 -8.78 2.52
N LYS A 26 -1.43 -9.27 2.45
CA LYS A 26 -1.77 -10.53 1.78
C LYS A 26 -1.39 -10.53 0.29
N HIS A 27 -1.43 -9.37 -0.34
CA HIS A 27 -1.06 -9.17 -1.74
C HIS A 27 0.40 -8.73 -1.95
N GLY A 28 1.25 -8.81 -0.91
CA GLY A 28 2.69 -8.57 -1.02
C GLY A 28 3.13 -7.13 -0.76
N PHE A 29 2.21 -6.26 -0.34
CA PHE A 29 2.53 -4.85 -0.05
C PHE A 29 2.76 -4.63 1.44
N PHE A 30 4.02 -4.44 1.82
CA PHE A 30 4.46 -4.27 3.22
C PHE A 30 4.78 -2.81 3.59
N PHE A 31 4.14 -1.84 2.92
CA PHE A 31 4.32 -0.40 3.15
C PHE A 31 5.74 0.13 2.89
N TYR A 32 6.53 -0.59 2.10
CA TYR A 32 7.74 -0.05 1.47
C TYR A 32 7.39 0.91 0.34
N SER A 33 8.32 1.77 -0.06
CA SER A 33 8.09 2.70 -1.19
C SER A 33 7.75 1.93 -2.46
N VAL A 34 6.61 2.26 -3.06
CA VAL A 34 6.23 1.83 -4.41
C VAL A 34 6.55 2.98 -5.34
N TYR A 35 7.16 2.68 -6.48
CA TYR A 35 7.52 3.66 -7.50
C TYR A 35 6.85 3.33 -8.82
N GLU A 36 6.31 4.36 -9.47
CA GLU A 36 5.73 4.29 -10.80
C GLU A 36 6.64 5.03 -11.78
N LEU A 37 6.97 4.38 -12.89
CA LEU A 37 7.66 5.03 -14.00
C LEU A 37 6.67 5.96 -14.73
N ARG A 38 6.97 7.25 -14.78
CA ARG A 38 6.22 8.23 -15.57
C ARG A 38 7.07 8.81 -16.69
N GLU A 39 6.52 9.83 -17.35
CA GLU A 39 7.11 10.45 -18.53
C GLU A 39 8.61 10.74 -18.37
N ARG A 40 9.35 10.48 -19.44
CA ARG A 40 10.80 10.69 -19.55
C ARG A 40 11.64 9.86 -18.58
N GLY A 41 11.17 8.69 -18.16
CA GLY A 41 11.97 7.73 -17.40
C GLY A 41 12.11 8.07 -15.91
N THR A 42 11.30 8.99 -15.40
CA THR A 42 11.35 9.41 -14.00
C THR A 42 10.46 8.54 -13.13
N TYR A 43 11.00 8.04 -12.01
CA TYR A 43 10.24 7.29 -11.02
C TYR A 43 9.62 8.21 -9.99
N TYR A 44 8.30 8.11 -9.82
CA TYR A 44 7.55 8.83 -8.80
C TYR A 44 7.12 7.89 -7.70
N ARG A 45 7.28 8.34 -6.46
CA ARG A 45 6.77 7.59 -5.31
C ARG A 45 5.25 7.63 -5.32
N VAL A 46 4.63 6.46 -5.27
CA VAL A 46 3.18 6.31 -5.18
C VAL A 46 2.76 6.29 -3.72
N ALA A 47 1.68 7.01 -3.41
CA ALA A 47 1.05 6.95 -2.10
C ALA A 47 0.31 5.62 -1.92
N TYR A 48 0.30 5.11 -0.70
CA TYR A 48 -0.59 3.99 -0.38
C TYR A 48 -2.04 4.48 -0.34
N PRO A 49 -3.00 3.60 -0.66
CA PRO A 49 -4.42 3.90 -0.67
C PRO A 49 -4.94 4.21 0.75
N ASP A 50 -5.97 5.05 0.82
CA ASP A 50 -6.61 5.42 2.09
C ASP A 50 -7.76 4.48 2.45
N THR A 51 -8.45 3.94 1.44
CA THR A 51 -9.60 3.04 1.61
C THR A 51 -9.33 1.61 1.13
N LEU A 52 -10.17 0.65 1.57
CA LEU A 52 -10.10 -0.73 1.09
C LEU A 52 -10.45 -0.84 -0.41
N HIS A 53 -11.34 0.01 -0.91
CA HIS A 53 -11.69 0.04 -2.32
C HIS A 53 -10.48 0.45 -3.18
N GLU A 54 -9.85 1.58 -2.85
CA GLU A 54 -8.62 2.02 -3.51
C GLU A 54 -7.49 0.99 -3.37
N ALA A 55 -7.43 0.25 -2.27
CA ALA A 55 -6.45 -0.81 -2.11
C ALA A 55 -6.60 -1.95 -3.11
N ARG A 56 -7.83 -2.27 -3.52
CA ARG A 56 -8.06 -3.26 -4.59
C ARG A 56 -7.52 -2.76 -5.92
N GLU A 57 -7.82 -1.51 -6.27
CA GLU A 57 -7.30 -0.87 -7.49
C GLU A 57 -5.78 -0.76 -7.47
N PHE A 58 -5.21 -0.40 -6.31
CA PHE A 58 -3.77 -0.30 -6.11
C PHE A 58 -3.06 -1.64 -6.34
N VAL A 59 -3.60 -2.73 -5.78
CA VAL A 59 -3.07 -4.07 -5.98
C VAL A 59 -3.16 -4.47 -7.46
N ILE A 60 -4.27 -4.20 -8.14
CA ILE A 60 -4.41 -4.51 -9.57
C ILE A 60 -3.35 -3.77 -10.38
N LYS A 61 -3.09 -2.50 -10.06
CA LYS A 61 -2.18 -1.63 -10.81
C LYS A 61 -0.70 -1.91 -10.57
N TYR A 62 -0.30 -2.24 -9.33
CA TYR A 62 1.11 -2.27 -8.92
C TYR A 62 1.63 -3.64 -8.48
N ARG A 63 0.78 -4.67 -8.48
CA ARG A 63 1.24 -6.03 -8.22
C ARG A 63 2.11 -6.48 -9.38
N GLN A 64 3.39 -6.70 -9.10
CA GLN A 64 4.34 -7.30 -10.03
C GLN A 64 4.11 -8.81 -10.13
#